data_AF-A0A645ACZ6-F1
#
_entry.id   AF-A0A645ACZ6-F1
#
_cell.length_a   1.000
_cell.length_b   1.000
_cell.length_c   1.000
_cell.angle_alpha   90.00
_cell.angle_beta   90.00
_cell.angle_gamma   90.00
#
_symmetry.space_group_name_H-M   'P 1'
#
loop_
_entity.id
_entity.type
_entity.pdbx_description
1 polymer ?
#
loop_
_entity_poly.entity_id
_entity_poly.type
_entity_poly.pdbx_seq_one_letter_code
_entity_poly.pdbx_strand_id
1 'polypeptide(L)'
;MRSVGEGDGGGGTLRSDLELAKREADLQGLPRNTWSSVSSAMQQIFADTSRLPVYKGELYLELHRGTYTSQAKLKWWNRRLEGLLHGYEYLTSVLFCRGDDVQALRASLSEAWKAVLVNQFHDILPGSSIQKVNEEALASYEKAFALLEKAFAPYQGDYLLNTNGFVLPLGDGTALAAFEAGKQSKSKPSQTVAPSSQVRTEWATLALDGMGSITSLLLGEGERELVEEGRALNSLTIGEDYPVFWDAWDIESDSLEKQIRLKSLRETERVEDEQRLFITYQAQIGLHSSLKQKMTIHKKHRRIDFVTEVDWKERHTLLRAEFPTSIRCDQALFDVPFGYIRRETHTNTSLERAKFEVPAHKFAALEDRSILFALASDSKYGYGAHAGELSISLLRSPSAPDSEADLGVHTFTYSLIVGNDLGCVYEQASGLNNPPLAVKERFEPLVKVEEKQFAVETVKISEDGQDLVIRIREWLGIGGKATLSFCAHLDAHSLKLANMLEEVIAQEKKCLFRPFEVQTYRIKVRTLSQ
;
A
#
# COMPACT_ATOMS: atom_id res chain seq x y z
N MET A 1 -16.57 -16.84 -27.99
CA MET A 1 -15.94 -15.62 -28.53
C MET A 1 -14.46 -15.88 -28.67
N ARG A 2 -13.81 -15.50 -29.77
CA ARG A 2 -12.37 -15.65 -30.01
C ARG A 2 -11.79 -14.28 -30.37
N SER A 3 -10.74 -13.86 -29.68
CA SER A 3 -9.95 -12.68 -30.06
C SER A 3 -8.97 -13.04 -31.17
N VAL A 4 -8.72 -12.12 -32.11
CA VAL A 4 -7.83 -12.35 -33.27
C VAL A 4 -6.80 -11.22 -33.36
N GLY A 5 -5.52 -11.59 -33.31
CA GLY A 5 -4.37 -10.67 -33.36
C GLY A 5 -3.16 -11.27 -32.64
N GLU A 6 -2.00 -10.65 -32.80
CA GLU A 6 -0.75 -11.06 -32.17
C GLU A 6 -0.44 -10.15 -30.96
N GLY A 7 -0.61 -10.69 -29.75
CA GLY A 7 -0.39 -9.95 -28.50
C GLY A 7 1.08 -9.60 -28.21
N ASP A 8 1.35 -9.21 -26.97
CA ASP A 8 2.71 -9.16 -26.39
C ASP A 8 3.74 -8.34 -27.18
N GLY A 9 3.32 -7.16 -27.65
CA GLY A 9 4.16 -6.21 -28.38
C GLY A 9 4.34 -6.50 -29.87
N GLY A 10 3.58 -7.45 -30.43
CA GLY A 10 3.87 -8.06 -31.73
C GLY A 10 2.88 -7.85 -32.89
N GLY A 11 1.73 -7.19 -32.76
CA GLY A 11 0.95 -6.72 -33.92
C GLY A 11 -0.58 -6.91 -33.91
N GLY A 12 -1.29 -6.11 -34.69
CA GLY A 12 -2.73 -6.29 -34.89
C GLY A 12 -3.06 -7.56 -35.69
N THR A 13 -4.34 -7.75 -36.01
CA THR A 13 -4.81 -8.82 -36.89
C THR A 13 -4.03 -8.87 -38.21
N LEU A 14 -3.44 -10.02 -38.55
CA LEU A 14 -2.70 -10.22 -39.78
C LEU A 14 -3.63 -10.52 -40.95
N ARG A 15 -3.13 -10.33 -42.17
CA ARG A 15 -3.87 -10.69 -43.39
C ARG A 15 -4.20 -12.19 -43.44
N SER A 16 -3.29 -13.04 -42.96
CA SER A 16 -3.51 -14.49 -42.85
C SER A 16 -4.69 -14.81 -41.95
N ASP A 17 -4.86 -14.08 -40.85
CA ASP A 17 -5.97 -14.30 -39.91
C ASP A 17 -7.31 -13.94 -40.55
N LEU A 18 -7.34 -12.85 -41.33
CA LEU A 18 -8.54 -12.47 -42.09
C LEU A 18 -8.90 -13.53 -43.13
N GLU A 19 -7.89 -14.08 -43.80
CA GLU A 19 -8.06 -15.14 -44.79
C GLU A 19 -8.49 -16.48 -44.16
N LEU A 20 -7.98 -16.80 -42.98
CA LEU A 20 -8.40 -17.95 -42.18
C LEU A 20 -9.85 -17.79 -41.72
N ALA A 21 -10.20 -16.64 -41.14
CA ALA A 21 -11.55 -16.35 -40.66
C ALA A 21 -12.61 -16.46 -41.77
N LYS A 22 -12.29 -16.06 -43.01
CA LYS A 22 -13.17 -16.25 -44.17
C LYS A 22 -13.41 -17.73 -44.48
N ARG A 23 -12.35 -18.55 -44.41
CA ARG A 23 -12.43 -20.00 -44.67
C ARG A 23 -13.19 -20.72 -43.57
N GLU A 24 -13.00 -20.30 -42.31
CA GLU A 24 -13.65 -20.86 -41.12
C GLU A 24 -15.09 -20.34 -40.89
N ALA A 25 -15.59 -19.39 -41.70
CA ALA A 25 -16.89 -18.74 -41.47
C ALA A 25 -18.07 -19.73 -41.44
N ASP A 26 -18.08 -20.71 -42.34
CA ASP A 26 -19.09 -21.79 -42.42
C ASP A 26 -18.43 -23.09 -42.91
N LEU A 27 -17.23 -23.39 -42.40
CA LEU A 27 -16.52 -24.63 -42.71
C LEU A 27 -17.18 -25.80 -41.98
N GLN A 28 -17.52 -26.86 -42.73
CA GLN A 28 -18.11 -28.06 -42.15
C GLN A 28 -17.22 -28.63 -41.03
N GLY A 29 -17.81 -28.82 -39.84
CA GLY A 29 -17.11 -29.31 -38.64
C GLY A 29 -16.67 -28.19 -37.67
N LEU A 30 -16.76 -26.92 -38.08
CA LEU A 30 -16.55 -25.77 -37.20
C LEU A 30 -17.89 -25.10 -36.85
N PRO A 31 -17.97 -24.40 -35.69
CA PRO A 31 -19.05 -23.45 -35.43
C PRO A 31 -19.08 -22.38 -36.51
N ARG A 32 -20.27 -21.87 -36.84
CA ARG A 32 -20.40 -20.71 -37.72
C ARG A 32 -19.81 -19.47 -37.06
N ASN A 33 -18.93 -18.78 -37.78
CA ASN A 33 -18.18 -17.66 -37.26
C ASN A 33 -18.53 -16.37 -38.01
N THR A 34 -18.69 -15.28 -37.26
CA THR A 34 -18.88 -13.93 -37.80
C THR A 34 -18.01 -12.95 -37.05
N TRP A 35 -17.49 -11.93 -37.75
CA TRP A 35 -16.85 -10.80 -37.10
C TRP A 35 -17.87 -10.05 -36.25
N SER A 36 -17.46 -9.72 -35.02
CA SER A 36 -18.30 -8.97 -34.08
C SER A 36 -17.41 -8.12 -33.19
N SER A 37 -18.00 -7.10 -32.56
CA SER A 37 -17.33 -6.34 -31.52
C SER A 37 -17.43 -7.06 -30.18
N VAL A 38 -16.49 -6.79 -29.28
CA VAL A 38 -16.58 -7.23 -27.88
C VAL A 38 -17.91 -6.78 -27.27
N SER A 39 -18.31 -5.52 -27.49
CA SER A 39 -19.55 -4.96 -26.95
C SER A 39 -20.80 -5.73 -27.41
N SER A 40 -20.89 -6.05 -28.70
CA SER A 40 -22.02 -6.82 -29.25
C SER A 40 -22.04 -8.26 -28.72
N ALA A 41 -20.88 -8.90 -28.62
CA ALA A 41 -20.77 -10.23 -28.04
C ALA A 41 -21.17 -10.24 -26.55
N MET A 42 -20.73 -9.25 -25.77
CA MET A 42 -21.09 -9.12 -24.35
C MET A 42 -22.58 -8.85 -24.18
N GLN A 43 -23.20 -7.98 -25.00
CA GLN A 43 -24.65 -7.77 -24.98
C GLN A 43 -25.43 -9.07 -25.21
N GLN A 44 -24.95 -9.95 -26.10
CA GLN A 44 -25.58 -11.24 -26.35
C GLN A 44 -25.37 -12.22 -25.19
N ILE A 45 -24.16 -12.32 -24.65
CA ILE A 45 -23.83 -13.22 -23.52
C ILE A 45 -24.61 -12.83 -22.27
N PHE A 46 -24.69 -11.53 -21.96
CA PHE A 46 -25.36 -11.01 -20.78
C PHE A 46 -26.85 -10.72 -20.99
N ALA A 47 -27.42 -11.08 -22.15
CA ALA A 47 -28.87 -11.02 -22.38
C ALA A 47 -29.64 -11.99 -21.46
N ASP A 48 -29.02 -13.10 -21.07
CA ASP A 48 -29.51 -14.03 -20.05
C ASP A 48 -28.37 -14.43 -19.11
N THR A 49 -28.42 -13.89 -17.89
CA THR A 49 -27.41 -14.15 -16.85
C THR A 49 -27.81 -15.28 -15.89
N SER A 50 -28.98 -15.90 -16.07
CA SER A 50 -29.54 -16.88 -15.13
C SER A 50 -28.69 -18.14 -14.92
N ARG A 51 -27.81 -18.44 -15.89
CA ARG A 51 -26.95 -19.63 -15.90
C ARG A 51 -25.47 -19.36 -15.64
N LEU A 52 -25.08 -18.11 -15.41
CA LEU A 52 -23.67 -17.76 -15.20
C LEU A 52 -23.23 -18.14 -13.78
N PRO A 53 -22.04 -18.76 -13.62
CA PRO A 53 -21.49 -19.03 -12.30
C PRO A 53 -21.15 -17.72 -11.58
N VAL A 54 -21.31 -17.71 -10.26
CA VAL A 54 -20.97 -16.55 -9.42
C VAL A 54 -19.64 -16.81 -8.75
N TYR A 55 -18.67 -15.91 -8.97
CA TYR A 55 -17.42 -15.86 -8.24
C TYR A 55 -17.45 -14.66 -7.28
N LYS A 56 -17.13 -14.87 -6.00
CA LYS A 56 -17.12 -13.81 -4.98
C LYS A 56 -15.72 -13.68 -4.38
N GLY A 57 -15.18 -12.45 -4.39
CA GLY A 57 -13.86 -12.14 -3.84
C GLY A 57 -12.81 -11.90 -4.92
N GLU A 58 -11.55 -12.09 -4.55
CA GLU A 58 -10.40 -11.89 -5.44
C GLU A 58 -10.28 -13.00 -6.49
N LEU A 59 -10.05 -12.63 -7.76
CA LEU A 59 -9.59 -13.59 -8.76
C LEU A 59 -8.07 -13.77 -8.60
N TYR A 60 -7.68 -14.61 -7.65
CA TYR A 60 -6.26 -14.84 -7.37
C TYR A 60 -5.58 -15.56 -8.53
N LEU A 61 -4.54 -14.94 -9.09
CA LEU A 61 -3.67 -15.54 -10.10
C LEU A 61 -2.63 -16.42 -9.39
N GLU A 62 -2.67 -17.73 -9.65
CA GLU A 62 -1.78 -18.71 -9.02
C GLU A 62 -0.35 -18.72 -9.62
N LEU A 63 0.07 -17.60 -10.22
CA LEU A 63 1.32 -17.39 -10.95
C LEU A 63 1.80 -15.94 -10.76
N HIS A 64 3.05 -15.71 -11.12
CA HIS A 64 3.72 -14.40 -11.13
C HIS A 64 3.79 -13.71 -9.76
N ARG A 65 4.00 -14.47 -8.68
CA ARG A 65 4.05 -13.93 -7.30
C ARG A 65 5.29 -13.08 -7.03
N GLY A 66 6.35 -13.32 -7.79
CA GLY A 66 7.58 -12.54 -7.76
C GLY A 66 7.41 -11.07 -8.11
N THR A 67 6.38 -10.76 -8.90
CA THR A 67 6.02 -9.38 -9.27
C THR A 67 5.69 -8.48 -8.09
N TYR A 68 5.39 -9.04 -6.91
CA TYR A 68 5.11 -8.25 -5.70
C TYR A 68 6.38 -7.65 -5.09
N THR A 69 7.56 -8.18 -5.42
CA THR A 69 8.84 -7.81 -4.81
C THR A 69 9.87 -7.29 -5.80
N SER A 70 9.92 -7.83 -7.02
CA SER A 70 10.87 -7.41 -8.08
C SER A 70 10.79 -5.91 -8.37
N GLN A 71 11.91 -5.25 -8.66
CA GLN A 71 12.01 -3.80 -8.88
C GLN A 71 11.44 -2.99 -7.70
N ALA A 72 11.98 -3.21 -6.51
CA ALA A 72 11.54 -2.60 -5.26
C ALA A 72 11.59 -1.06 -5.31
N LYS A 73 12.54 -0.47 -6.06
CA LYS A 73 12.62 1.00 -6.24
C LYS A 73 11.44 1.57 -7.01
N LEU A 74 10.94 0.89 -8.05
CA LEU A 74 9.76 1.34 -8.79
C LEU A 74 8.54 1.39 -7.87
N LYS A 75 8.35 0.33 -7.09
CA LYS A 75 7.26 0.19 -6.11
C LYS A 75 7.32 1.25 -5.01
N TRP A 76 8.53 1.55 -4.52
CA TRP A 76 8.77 2.63 -3.55
C TRP A 76 8.41 4.00 -4.13
N TRP A 77 8.89 4.32 -5.34
CA TRP A 77 8.57 5.58 -6.02
C TRP A 77 7.07 5.72 -6.30
N ASN A 78 6.43 4.66 -6.77
CA ASN A 78 4.99 4.63 -6.99
C ASN A 78 4.23 5.00 -5.69
N ARG A 79 4.51 4.30 -4.58
CA ARG A 79 3.86 4.55 -3.29
C ARG A 79 4.08 5.97 -2.80
N ARG A 80 5.33 6.45 -2.89
CA ARG A 80 5.71 7.80 -2.46
C ARG A 80 4.96 8.87 -3.25
N LEU A 81 4.89 8.73 -4.57
CA LEU A 81 4.21 9.71 -5.42
C LEU A 81 2.69 9.64 -5.30
N GLU A 82 2.10 8.46 -5.13
CA GLU A 82 0.67 8.32 -4.81
C GLU A 82 0.31 9.14 -3.56
N GLY A 83 1.09 9.01 -2.48
CA GLY A 83 0.87 9.75 -1.24
C GLY A 83 1.06 11.27 -1.39
N LEU A 84 2.12 11.69 -2.09
CA LEU A 84 2.37 13.12 -2.35
C LEU A 84 1.29 13.75 -3.24
N LEU A 85 0.89 13.07 -4.31
CA LEU A 85 -0.17 13.53 -5.21
C LEU A 85 -1.49 13.66 -4.45
N HIS A 86 -1.86 12.65 -3.66
CA HIS A 86 -3.05 12.70 -2.81
C HIS A 86 -3.03 13.91 -1.86
N GLY A 87 -1.93 14.12 -1.15
CA GLY A 87 -1.83 15.23 -0.21
C GLY A 87 -1.81 16.61 -0.90
N TYR A 88 -1.12 16.73 -2.02
CA TYR A 88 -1.05 17.98 -2.79
C TYR A 88 -2.36 18.28 -3.54
N GLU A 89 -3.13 17.28 -3.97
CA GLU A 89 -4.50 17.48 -4.47
C GLU A 89 -5.42 18.04 -3.38
N TYR A 90 -5.32 17.51 -2.16
CA TYR A 90 -6.07 18.04 -1.03
C TYR A 90 -5.69 19.49 -0.75
N LEU A 91 -4.38 19.79 -0.64
CA LEU A 91 -3.90 21.15 -0.42
C LEU A 91 -4.37 22.10 -1.53
N THR A 92 -4.30 21.68 -2.79
CA THR A 92 -4.78 22.45 -3.94
C THR A 92 -6.28 22.74 -3.85
N SER A 93 -7.08 21.78 -3.36
CA SER A 93 -8.52 21.95 -3.13
C SER A 93 -8.82 22.93 -2.02
N VAL A 94 -8.00 22.96 -0.97
CA VAL A 94 -8.11 23.95 0.11
C VAL A 94 -7.84 25.37 -0.41
N LEU A 95 -6.79 25.55 -1.20
CA LEU A 95 -6.46 26.84 -1.84
C LEU A 95 -7.57 27.30 -2.79
N PHE A 96 -8.09 26.38 -3.62
CA PHE A 96 -9.21 26.66 -4.50
C PHE A 96 -10.46 27.14 -3.75
N CYS A 97 -10.78 26.53 -2.60
CA CYS A 97 -11.92 26.96 -1.77
C CYS A 97 -11.76 28.36 -1.17
N ARG A 98 -10.52 28.84 -1.02
CA ARG A 98 -10.21 30.20 -0.56
C ARG A 98 -10.26 31.24 -1.69
N GLY A 99 -10.41 30.80 -2.94
CA GLY A 99 -10.42 31.66 -4.12
C GLY A 99 -9.04 31.91 -4.73
N ASP A 100 -8.03 31.14 -4.32
CA ASP A 100 -6.69 31.23 -4.92
C ASP A 100 -6.67 30.69 -6.35
N ASP A 101 -5.84 31.29 -7.21
CA ASP A 101 -5.57 30.72 -8.54
C ASP A 101 -4.64 29.50 -8.43
N VAL A 102 -5.20 28.34 -8.73
CA VAL A 102 -4.53 27.04 -8.65
C VAL A 102 -4.26 26.41 -10.02
N GLN A 103 -4.45 27.13 -11.13
CA GLN A 103 -4.35 26.55 -12.47
C GLN A 103 -2.97 25.93 -12.74
N ALA A 104 -1.90 26.62 -12.32
CA ALA A 104 -0.53 26.11 -12.45
C ALA A 104 -0.30 24.85 -11.60
N LEU A 105 -0.80 24.83 -10.35
CA LEU A 105 -0.69 23.66 -9.47
C LEU A 105 -1.42 22.45 -10.05
N ARG A 106 -2.63 22.66 -10.58
CA ARG A 106 -3.41 21.61 -11.27
C ARG A 106 -2.68 21.04 -12.48
N ALA A 107 -2.01 21.90 -13.26
CA ALA A 107 -1.22 21.44 -14.41
C ALA A 107 -0.03 20.57 -13.96
N SER A 108 0.70 20.97 -12.92
CA SER A 108 1.80 20.18 -12.35
C SER A 108 1.32 18.84 -11.78
N LEU A 109 0.19 18.83 -11.07
CA LEU A 109 -0.45 17.60 -10.58
C LEU A 109 -0.85 16.67 -11.73
N SER A 110 -1.45 17.21 -12.79
CA SER A 110 -1.85 16.42 -13.97
C SER A 110 -0.66 15.78 -14.68
N GLU A 111 0.45 16.50 -14.85
CA GLU A 111 1.66 15.95 -15.45
C GLU A 111 2.25 14.83 -14.58
N ALA A 112 2.33 15.05 -13.26
CA ALA A 112 2.84 14.05 -12.32
C ALA A 112 1.93 12.81 -12.22
N TRP A 113 0.60 12.97 -12.20
CA TRP A 113 -0.35 11.85 -12.26
C TRP A 113 -0.18 11.03 -13.54
N LYS A 114 0.00 11.67 -14.70
CA LYS A 114 0.26 10.94 -15.95
C LYS A 114 1.53 10.11 -15.88
N ALA A 115 2.61 10.66 -15.31
CA ALA A 115 3.85 9.91 -15.11
C ALA A 115 3.64 8.67 -14.21
N VAL A 116 2.92 8.84 -13.09
CA VAL A 116 2.59 7.72 -12.18
C VAL A 116 1.75 6.67 -12.89
N LEU A 117 0.63 7.06 -13.52
CA LEU A 117 -0.29 6.14 -14.17
C LEU A 117 0.33 5.40 -15.36
N VAL A 118 1.22 6.03 -16.13
CA VAL A 118 1.98 5.36 -17.18
C VAL A 118 2.87 4.27 -16.60
N ASN A 119 3.56 4.56 -15.50
CA ASN A 119 4.45 3.60 -14.85
C ASN A 119 3.68 2.50 -14.08
N GLN A 120 2.37 2.67 -13.84
CA GLN A 120 1.47 1.62 -13.32
C GLN A 120 1.06 0.57 -14.36
N PHE A 121 1.61 0.63 -15.57
CA PHE A 121 1.43 -0.41 -16.56
C PHE A 121 1.86 -1.78 -16.01
N HIS A 122 1.14 -2.83 -16.41
CA HIS A 122 1.21 -4.16 -15.81
C HIS A 122 2.53 -4.91 -16.00
N ASP A 123 3.43 -4.42 -16.86
CA ASP A 123 4.81 -4.95 -16.96
C ASP A 123 5.87 -4.01 -16.36
N ILE A 124 5.51 -2.75 -16.10
CA ILE A 124 6.44 -1.76 -15.54
C ILE A 124 6.42 -1.84 -14.02
N LEU A 125 5.30 -1.54 -13.36
CA LEU A 125 5.21 -1.53 -11.90
C LEU A 125 5.46 -2.92 -11.27
N PRO A 126 4.94 -4.02 -11.86
CA PRO A 126 5.31 -5.39 -11.48
C PRO A 126 6.81 -5.68 -11.54
N GLY A 127 7.59 -4.90 -12.29
CA GLY A 127 9.04 -5.01 -12.34
C GLY A 127 9.52 -6.09 -13.29
N SER A 128 8.81 -6.24 -14.41
CA SER A 128 8.95 -7.37 -15.32
C SER A 128 9.28 -6.94 -16.75
N SER A 129 9.87 -5.76 -16.88
CA SER A 129 10.37 -5.21 -18.14
C SER A 129 11.89 -5.23 -18.17
N ILE A 130 12.46 -5.14 -19.37
CA ILE A 130 13.92 -5.02 -19.55
C ILE A 130 14.47 -3.78 -18.82
N GLN A 131 15.75 -3.82 -18.48
CA GLN A 131 16.46 -2.77 -17.74
C GLN A 131 16.14 -1.34 -18.20
N LYS A 132 16.18 -1.10 -19.52
CA LYS A 132 15.92 0.23 -20.10
C LYS A 132 14.55 0.79 -19.72
N VAL A 133 13.52 -0.04 -19.68
CA VAL A 133 12.16 0.39 -19.30
C VAL A 133 12.13 0.80 -17.82
N ASN A 134 12.80 0.04 -16.96
CA ASN A 134 12.88 0.33 -15.52
C ASN A 134 13.66 1.63 -15.28
N GLU A 135 14.76 1.86 -15.99
CA GLU A 135 15.54 3.11 -15.93
C GLU A 135 14.72 4.33 -16.37
N GLU A 136 13.97 4.22 -17.49
CA GLU A 136 13.09 5.28 -17.97
C GLU A 136 11.94 5.57 -16.99
N ALA A 137 11.36 4.52 -16.40
CA ALA A 137 10.31 4.65 -15.39
C ALA A 137 10.82 5.35 -14.12
N LEU A 138 12.01 4.99 -13.63
CA LEU A 138 12.66 5.65 -12.49
C LEU A 138 12.93 7.14 -12.78
N ALA A 139 13.51 7.46 -13.95
CA ALA A 139 13.75 8.84 -14.36
C ALA A 139 12.45 9.65 -14.48
N SER A 140 11.37 9.03 -14.97
CA SER A 140 10.03 9.64 -15.03
C SER A 140 9.48 9.97 -13.64
N TYR A 141 9.64 9.05 -12.67
CA TYR A 141 9.25 9.30 -11.27
C TYR A 141 10.04 10.43 -10.63
N GLU A 142 11.37 10.47 -10.81
CA GLU A 142 12.23 11.53 -10.28
C GLU A 142 11.84 12.91 -10.86
N LYS A 143 11.55 12.97 -12.16
CA LYS A 143 11.06 14.20 -12.81
C LYS A 143 9.72 14.64 -12.23
N ALA A 144 8.78 13.72 -12.04
CA ALA A 144 7.47 14.02 -11.44
C ALA A 144 7.62 14.52 -10.00
N PHE A 145 8.51 13.91 -9.21
CA PHE A 145 8.81 14.36 -7.85
C PHE A 145 9.39 15.78 -7.83
N ALA A 146 10.41 16.07 -8.66
CA ALA A 146 11.01 17.40 -8.75
C ALA A 146 10.02 18.48 -9.20
N LEU A 147 9.08 18.13 -10.10
CA LEU A 147 8.00 19.01 -10.53
C LEU A 147 7.09 19.38 -9.35
N LEU A 148 6.68 18.38 -8.55
CA LEU A 148 5.84 18.60 -7.36
C LEU A 148 6.58 19.40 -6.29
N GLU A 149 7.83 19.07 -5.98
CA GLU A 149 8.62 19.83 -5.01
C GLU A 149 8.73 21.30 -5.40
N LYS A 150 9.03 21.60 -6.66
CA LYS A 150 9.10 22.97 -7.16
C LYS A 150 7.74 23.69 -7.07
N ALA A 151 6.65 23.03 -7.47
CA ALA A 151 5.32 23.62 -7.49
C ALA A 151 4.81 23.94 -6.07
N PHE A 152 5.11 23.07 -5.10
CA PHE A 152 4.58 23.16 -3.74
C PHE A 152 5.55 23.78 -2.72
N ALA A 153 6.82 24.02 -3.08
CA ALA A 153 7.80 24.69 -2.22
C ALA A 153 7.29 26.01 -1.57
N PRO A 154 6.56 26.90 -2.27
CA PRO A 154 6.03 28.14 -1.67
C PRO A 154 4.99 27.92 -0.56
N TYR A 155 4.47 26.70 -0.41
CA TYR A 155 3.43 26.35 0.56
C TYR A 155 3.99 25.57 1.76
N GLN A 156 5.28 25.22 1.78
CA GLN A 156 5.90 24.50 2.89
C GLN A 156 6.13 25.40 4.11
N GLY A 157 6.09 24.81 5.32
CA GLY A 157 6.41 25.51 6.56
C GLY A 157 6.19 24.65 7.81
N ASP A 158 5.97 25.29 8.97
CA ASP A 158 6.10 24.67 10.29
C ASP A 158 4.84 23.92 10.80
N TYR A 159 3.76 23.90 10.03
CA TYR A 159 2.56 23.13 10.36
C TYR A 159 2.60 21.77 9.67
N LEU A 160 2.06 20.75 10.33
CA LEU A 160 1.86 19.41 9.77
C LEU A 160 0.39 19.26 9.41
N LEU A 161 0.11 19.00 8.14
CA LEU A 161 -1.21 18.69 7.60
C LEU A 161 -1.33 17.18 7.42
N ASN A 162 -2.22 16.56 8.20
CA ASN A 162 -2.62 15.17 7.97
C ASN A 162 -3.54 15.13 6.76
N THR A 163 -3.15 14.47 5.67
CA THR A 163 -4.01 14.33 4.49
C THR A 163 -4.71 12.97 4.43
N ASN A 164 -4.55 12.13 5.46
CA ASN A 164 -5.24 10.84 5.52
C ASN A 164 -6.70 11.00 5.94
N GLY A 165 -7.54 10.06 5.49
CA GLY A 165 -8.90 9.87 5.98
C GLY A 165 -9.01 9.30 7.39
N PHE A 166 -7.88 9.12 8.08
CA PHE A 166 -7.77 8.56 9.42
C PHE A 166 -7.02 9.50 10.35
N VAL A 167 -7.15 9.27 11.65
CA VAL A 167 -6.31 9.92 12.66
C VAL A 167 -4.85 9.54 12.41
N LEU A 168 -3.96 10.52 12.53
CA LEU A 168 -2.53 10.34 12.37
C LEU A 168 -1.84 10.53 13.74
N PRO A 169 -1.39 9.45 14.39
CA PRO A 169 -0.58 9.55 15.60
C PRO A 169 0.77 10.21 15.29
N LEU A 170 1.16 11.19 16.11
CA LEU A 170 2.45 11.88 16.02
C LEU A 170 3.44 11.34 17.06
N GLY A 171 4.72 11.49 16.75
CA GLY A 171 5.81 10.94 17.57
C GLY A 171 5.93 11.53 18.98
N ASP A 172 5.26 12.63 19.30
CA ASP A 172 5.24 13.27 20.62
C ASP A 172 4.08 12.79 21.52
N GLY A 173 3.29 11.83 21.04
CA GLY A 173 2.11 11.32 21.71
C GLY A 173 0.83 12.11 21.43
N THR A 174 0.89 13.18 20.63
CA THR A 174 -0.29 13.85 20.09
C THR A 174 -0.80 13.13 18.83
N ALA A 175 -1.93 13.57 18.29
CA ALA A 175 -2.46 13.07 17.03
C ALA A 175 -3.15 14.19 16.26
N LEU A 176 -3.18 14.08 14.94
CA LEU A 176 -3.95 14.96 14.05
C LEU A 176 -5.18 14.21 13.55
N ALA A 177 -6.36 14.82 13.65
CA ALA A 177 -7.55 14.25 13.03
C ALA A 177 -7.39 14.19 11.49
N ALA A 178 -8.28 13.45 10.83
CA ALA A 178 -8.30 13.40 9.37
C ALA A 178 -8.39 14.81 8.76
N PHE A 179 -7.52 15.12 7.80
CA PHE A 179 -7.47 16.42 7.11
C PHE A 179 -7.15 17.64 8.00
N GLU A 180 -6.72 17.43 9.25
CA GLU A 180 -6.37 18.49 10.18
C GLU A 180 -4.91 18.94 10.06
N ALA A 181 -4.69 20.25 10.24
CA ALA A 181 -3.36 20.81 10.43
C ALA A 181 -3.08 21.19 11.90
N GLY A 182 -1.89 20.83 12.38
CA GLY A 182 -1.37 21.18 13.72
C GLY A 182 0.07 21.65 13.67
N LYS A 183 0.56 22.28 14.75
CA LYS A 183 1.97 22.71 14.81
C LYS A 183 2.88 21.51 15.03
N GLN A 184 4.04 21.52 14.37
CA GLN A 184 5.08 20.54 14.66
C GLN A 184 5.63 20.78 16.07
N SER A 185 5.67 19.72 16.88
CA SER A 185 6.35 19.75 18.17
C SER A 185 7.86 19.58 17.99
N LYS A 186 8.66 20.33 18.76
CA LYS A 186 10.11 20.20 18.78
C LYS A 186 10.50 19.01 19.64
N SER A 187 11.12 17.99 19.05
CA SER A 187 11.69 16.88 19.82
C SER A 187 12.98 17.30 20.51
N LYS A 188 13.17 16.85 21.77
CA LYS A 188 14.45 16.94 22.47
C LYS A 188 15.51 16.07 21.77
N PRO A 189 16.80 16.39 21.93
CA PRO A 189 17.89 15.57 21.39
C PRO A 189 17.90 14.16 22.03
N SER A 190 18.27 13.16 21.22
CA SER A 190 18.48 11.79 21.68
C SER A 190 19.78 11.66 22.48
N GLN A 191 19.86 10.67 23.36
CA GLN A 191 21.03 10.34 24.18
C GLN A 191 21.44 8.88 23.98
N THR A 192 22.73 8.58 24.05
CA THR A 192 23.25 7.20 24.00
C THR A 192 22.89 6.43 25.27
N VAL A 193 22.47 5.18 25.13
CA VAL A 193 22.09 4.31 26.25
C VAL A 193 22.86 2.99 26.16
N ALA A 194 23.18 2.39 27.32
CA ALA A 194 23.86 1.11 27.37
C ALA A 194 23.00 -0.02 26.75
N PRO A 195 23.62 -1.02 26.09
CA PRO A 195 22.90 -2.18 25.57
C PRO A 195 22.14 -2.93 26.67
N SER A 196 20.89 -3.29 26.40
CA SER A 196 20.05 -4.10 27.27
C SER A 196 19.26 -5.09 26.43
N SER A 197 19.23 -6.35 26.84
CA SER A 197 18.41 -7.39 26.23
C SER A 197 16.92 -7.23 26.55
N GLN A 198 16.58 -6.47 27.60
CA GLN A 198 15.20 -6.18 27.96
C GLN A 198 14.88 -4.70 27.70
N VAL A 199 13.76 -4.45 27.03
CA VAL A 199 13.22 -3.10 26.77
C VAL A 199 11.83 -3.02 27.38
N ARG A 200 11.51 -1.93 28.09
CA ARG A 200 10.18 -1.69 28.65
C ARG A 200 9.59 -0.41 28.05
N THR A 201 8.36 -0.48 27.59
CA THR A 201 7.56 0.65 27.11
C THR A 201 6.32 0.81 28.00
N GLU A 202 5.47 1.80 27.72
CA GLU A 202 4.20 1.96 28.45
C GLU A 202 3.18 0.86 28.12
N TRP A 203 3.40 0.11 27.02
CA TRP A 203 2.43 -0.87 26.51
C TRP A 203 2.95 -2.31 26.47
N ALA A 204 4.27 -2.52 26.56
CA ALA A 204 4.87 -3.85 26.51
C ALA A 204 6.25 -3.94 27.16
N THR A 205 6.65 -5.17 27.46
CA THR A 205 8.01 -5.57 27.77
C THR A 205 8.54 -6.46 26.65
N LEU A 206 9.70 -6.12 26.09
CA LEU A 206 10.35 -6.85 25.01
C LEU A 206 11.63 -7.51 25.51
N ALA A 207 11.90 -8.72 25.02
CA ALA A 207 13.22 -9.32 25.06
C ALA A 207 13.81 -9.39 23.65
N LEU A 208 15.05 -8.93 23.51
CA LEU A 208 15.81 -8.94 22.27
C LEU A 208 16.96 -9.92 22.39
N ASP A 209 17.21 -10.67 21.32
CA ASP A 209 18.48 -11.39 21.19
C ASP A 209 19.61 -10.46 20.71
N GLY A 210 20.84 -10.99 20.66
CA GLY A 210 22.01 -10.22 20.21
C GLY A 210 21.99 -9.81 18.74
N MET A 211 21.02 -10.30 17.96
CA MET A 211 20.88 -10.09 16.51
C MET A 211 19.74 -9.13 16.17
N GLY A 212 18.99 -8.64 17.16
CA GLY A 212 17.89 -7.71 16.96
C GLY A 212 16.56 -8.37 16.60
N SER A 213 16.42 -9.68 16.83
CA SER A 213 15.11 -10.33 16.80
C SER A 213 14.46 -10.25 18.17
N ILE A 214 13.12 -10.16 18.19
CA ILE A 214 12.33 -10.03 19.40
C ILE A 214 11.91 -11.43 19.84
N THR A 215 12.53 -11.96 20.89
CA THR A 215 12.28 -13.31 21.42
C THR A 215 11.10 -13.36 22.38
N SER A 216 10.65 -12.21 22.89
CA SER A 216 9.44 -12.07 23.71
C SER A 216 8.87 -10.68 23.54
N LEU A 217 7.54 -10.59 23.44
CA LEU A 217 6.76 -9.36 23.35
C LEU A 217 5.53 -9.52 24.25
N LEU A 218 5.74 -9.19 25.52
CA LEU A 218 4.73 -9.28 26.57
C LEU A 218 3.94 -7.97 26.65
N LEU A 219 2.64 -8.03 26.44
CA LEU A 219 1.75 -6.87 26.54
C LEU A 219 1.34 -6.59 27.99
N GLY A 220 1.17 -5.30 28.32
CA GLY A 220 0.77 -4.86 29.65
C GLY A 220 1.78 -5.26 30.73
N GLU A 221 1.30 -5.62 31.92
CA GLU A 221 2.12 -6.11 33.03
C GLU A 221 2.53 -7.59 32.89
N GLY A 222 2.64 -8.09 31.65
CA GLY A 222 3.07 -9.47 31.37
C GLY A 222 1.95 -10.49 31.20
N GLU A 223 0.72 -10.03 30.91
CA GLU A 223 -0.46 -10.91 30.83
C GLU A 223 -0.56 -11.71 29.53
N ARG A 224 0.12 -11.24 28.47
CA ARG A 224 -0.01 -11.83 27.14
C ARG A 224 1.28 -11.79 26.33
N GLU A 225 1.78 -12.97 25.98
CA GLU A 225 2.89 -13.17 25.05
C GLU A 225 2.38 -13.22 23.62
N LEU A 226 3.04 -12.47 22.73
CA LEU A 226 2.72 -12.44 21.29
C LEU A 226 3.69 -13.24 20.43
N VAL A 227 4.86 -13.61 20.94
CA VAL A 227 5.85 -14.42 20.22
C VAL A 227 5.53 -15.90 20.37
N GLU A 228 5.61 -16.67 19.29
CA GLU A 228 5.51 -18.13 19.38
C GLU A 228 6.69 -18.72 20.18
N GLU A 229 6.40 -19.71 21.03
CA GLU A 229 7.41 -20.34 21.89
C GLU A 229 8.60 -20.87 21.08
N GLY A 230 9.82 -20.53 21.51
CA GLY A 230 11.06 -20.95 20.86
C GLY A 230 11.39 -20.23 19.55
N ARG A 231 10.57 -19.27 19.12
CA ARG A 231 10.79 -18.46 17.91
C ARG A 231 11.06 -17.00 18.26
N ALA A 232 11.20 -16.16 17.23
CA ALA A 232 11.47 -14.73 17.40
C ALA A 232 10.86 -13.92 16.26
N LEU A 233 10.30 -12.75 16.57
CA LEU A 233 9.81 -11.79 15.58
C LEU A 233 10.96 -11.00 14.98
N ASN A 234 10.73 -10.42 13.80
CA ASN A 234 11.77 -9.76 13.01
C ASN A 234 12.97 -10.72 12.80
N SER A 235 12.66 -11.98 12.49
CA SER A 235 13.65 -12.96 12.06
C SER A 235 13.95 -12.72 10.59
N LEU A 236 15.08 -12.06 10.30
CA LEU A 236 15.53 -11.84 8.93
C LEU A 236 16.08 -13.13 8.33
N THR A 237 15.56 -13.52 7.18
CA THR A 237 15.95 -14.74 6.47
C THR A 237 16.40 -14.42 5.05
N ILE A 238 17.38 -15.18 4.56
CA ILE A 238 17.93 -15.07 3.20
C ILE A 238 18.03 -16.47 2.62
N GLY A 239 17.66 -16.64 1.36
CA GLY A 239 17.69 -17.94 0.70
C GLY A 239 17.69 -17.84 -0.82
N GLU A 240 17.97 -18.97 -1.46
CA GLU A 240 17.93 -19.10 -2.91
C GLU A 240 16.53 -18.82 -3.46
N ASP A 241 16.50 -18.15 -4.60
CA ASP A 241 15.32 -17.81 -5.35
C ASP A 241 15.61 -17.93 -6.84
N TYR A 242 15.34 -19.11 -7.37
CA TYR A 242 15.59 -19.49 -8.75
C TYR A 242 14.35 -20.20 -9.31
N PRO A 243 13.36 -19.45 -9.80
CA PRO A 243 12.10 -20.05 -10.27
C PRO A 243 12.31 -20.85 -11.57
N VAL A 244 11.41 -21.79 -11.85
CA VAL A 244 11.54 -22.67 -13.03
C VAL A 244 11.33 -21.91 -14.33
N PHE A 245 10.32 -21.03 -14.33
CA PHE A 245 9.98 -20.17 -15.46
C PHE A 245 9.85 -18.71 -14.99
N TRP A 246 10.12 -17.78 -15.90
CA TRP A 246 9.88 -16.34 -15.73
C TRP A 246 10.49 -15.73 -14.45
N ASP A 247 11.83 -15.69 -14.41
CA ASP A 247 12.67 -15.19 -13.30
C ASP A 247 12.10 -13.99 -12.50
N ALA A 248 11.95 -12.81 -13.12
CA ALA A 248 11.39 -11.65 -12.42
C ALA A 248 9.91 -11.76 -12.03
N TRP A 249 9.13 -12.60 -12.72
CA TRP A 249 7.69 -12.73 -12.46
C TRP A 249 7.42 -13.68 -11.31
N ASP A 250 8.10 -14.80 -11.20
CA ASP A 250 7.71 -15.88 -10.30
C ASP A 250 8.60 -16.03 -9.06
N ILE A 251 7.99 -16.54 -8.00
CA ILE A 251 8.64 -17.13 -6.82
C ILE A 251 8.00 -18.51 -6.69
N GLU A 252 8.81 -19.53 -6.49
CA GLU A 252 8.34 -20.89 -6.24
C GLU A 252 8.16 -21.13 -4.74
N SER A 253 7.23 -22.02 -4.37
CA SER A 253 6.93 -22.29 -2.96
C SER A 253 8.13 -22.90 -2.22
N ASP A 254 8.99 -23.65 -2.90
CA ASP A 254 10.19 -24.25 -2.30
C ASP A 254 11.26 -23.22 -1.95
N SER A 255 11.25 -22.02 -2.58
CA SER A 255 12.13 -20.90 -2.19
C SER A 255 11.93 -20.49 -0.72
N LEU A 256 10.75 -20.75 -0.14
CA LEU A 256 10.50 -20.52 1.29
C LEU A 256 11.19 -21.56 2.18
N GLU A 257 11.30 -22.81 1.75
CA GLU A 257 11.97 -23.89 2.50
C GLU A 257 13.50 -23.72 2.50
N LYS A 258 14.03 -23.00 1.51
CA LYS A 258 15.47 -22.70 1.35
C LYS A 258 15.92 -21.49 2.18
N GLN A 259 15.02 -20.81 2.89
CA GLN A 259 15.34 -19.63 3.68
C GLN A 259 16.16 -19.98 4.92
N ILE A 260 17.22 -19.22 5.16
CA ILE A 260 18.10 -19.38 6.33
C ILE A 260 18.14 -18.07 7.10
N ARG A 261 17.92 -18.16 8.41
CA ARG A 261 18.02 -17.01 9.32
C ARG A 261 19.42 -16.42 9.35
N LEU A 262 19.50 -15.10 9.25
CA LEU A 262 20.74 -14.34 9.41
C LEU A 262 21.26 -14.47 10.85
N LYS A 263 22.57 -14.72 10.99
CA LYS A 263 23.24 -14.94 12.30
C LYS A 263 24.33 -13.92 12.62
N SER A 264 24.52 -12.93 11.75
CA SER A 264 25.67 -12.00 11.76
C SER A 264 25.33 -10.58 12.19
N LEU A 265 24.05 -10.26 12.47
CA LEU A 265 23.64 -8.94 12.94
C LEU A 265 24.26 -8.61 14.30
N ARG A 266 24.80 -7.40 14.39
CA ARG A 266 25.41 -6.87 15.62
C ARG A 266 24.85 -5.49 15.91
N GLU A 267 24.49 -5.26 17.16
CA GLU A 267 24.13 -3.92 17.65
C GLU A 267 25.36 -3.01 17.55
N THR A 268 25.23 -1.90 16.83
CA THR A 268 26.29 -0.90 16.65
C THR A 268 26.01 0.40 17.39
N GLU A 269 24.73 0.70 17.63
CA GLU A 269 24.32 1.95 18.25
C GLU A 269 22.97 1.75 18.96
N ARG A 270 22.85 2.35 20.14
CA ARG A 270 21.59 2.47 20.88
C ARG A 270 21.43 3.87 21.41
N VAL A 271 20.36 4.54 20.97
CA VAL A 271 20.03 5.91 21.38
C VAL A 271 18.57 5.99 21.76
N GLU A 272 18.24 6.86 22.70
CA GLU A 272 16.89 7.03 23.22
C GLU A 272 16.53 8.51 23.24
N ASP A 273 15.31 8.85 22.85
CA ASP A 273 14.69 10.15 23.10
C ASP A 273 13.53 10.00 24.10
N GLU A 274 12.81 11.09 24.38
CA GLU A 274 11.68 11.06 25.34
C GLU A 274 10.57 10.06 24.94
N GLN A 275 10.41 9.78 23.65
CA GLN A 275 9.26 9.06 23.07
C GLN A 275 9.65 7.72 22.44
N ARG A 276 10.92 7.51 22.11
CA ARG A 276 11.39 6.38 21.28
C ARG A 276 12.74 5.85 21.75
N LEU A 277 12.91 4.55 21.60
CA LEU A 277 14.21 3.88 21.65
C LEU A 277 14.61 3.48 20.23
N PHE A 278 15.85 3.76 19.87
CA PHE A 278 16.43 3.42 18.58
C PHE A 278 17.59 2.45 18.78
N ILE A 279 17.59 1.35 18.04
CA ILE A 279 18.65 0.36 18.07
C ILE A 279 19.07 0.07 16.63
N THR A 280 20.34 0.30 16.32
CA THR A 280 20.90 0.06 14.99
C THR A 280 21.67 -1.25 14.99
N TYR A 281 21.30 -2.16 14.09
CA TYR A 281 21.99 -3.41 13.82
C TYR A 281 22.65 -3.36 12.44
N GLN A 282 23.83 -3.96 12.32
CA GLN A 282 24.54 -4.09 11.04
C GLN A 282 25.06 -5.51 10.83
N ALA A 283 25.05 -5.96 9.58
CA ALA A 283 25.60 -7.23 9.15
C ALA A 283 26.09 -7.19 7.70
N GLN A 284 27.08 -8.03 7.40
CA GLN A 284 27.23 -8.58 6.06
C GLN A 284 26.20 -9.70 5.88
N ILE A 285 25.47 -9.68 4.77
CA ILE A 285 24.45 -10.66 4.41
C ILE A 285 24.79 -11.28 3.05
N GLY A 286 24.52 -12.57 2.88
CA GLY A 286 24.98 -13.27 1.68
C GLY A 286 26.50 -13.22 1.51
N LEU A 287 26.97 -13.23 0.26
CA LEU A 287 28.39 -13.18 -0.08
C LEU A 287 28.90 -11.76 -0.31
N HIS A 288 28.05 -10.86 -0.81
CA HIS A 288 28.47 -9.57 -1.36
C HIS A 288 27.69 -8.38 -0.80
N SER A 289 26.63 -8.63 -0.04
CA SER A 289 25.68 -7.61 0.41
C SER A 289 25.88 -7.20 1.86
N SER A 290 25.36 -6.03 2.22
CA SER A 290 25.34 -5.57 3.60
C SER A 290 23.98 -4.99 3.97
N LEU A 291 23.63 -5.10 5.24
CA LEU A 291 22.36 -4.65 5.78
C LEU A 291 22.60 -3.84 7.05
N LYS A 292 21.91 -2.70 7.13
CA LYS A 292 21.79 -1.87 8.31
C LYS A 292 20.31 -1.71 8.62
N GLN A 293 19.89 -2.15 9.80
CA GLN A 293 18.51 -1.99 10.25
C GLN A 293 18.46 -1.17 11.52
N LYS A 294 17.70 -0.08 11.47
CA LYS A 294 17.37 0.75 12.63
C LYS A 294 15.98 0.38 13.13
N MET A 295 15.93 -0.35 14.23
CA MET A 295 14.71 -0.65 14.96
C MET A 295 14.32 0.57 15.81
N THR A 296 13.09 1.06 15.63
CA THR A 296 12.53 2.17 16.42
C THR A 296 11.34 1.64 17.23
N ILE A 297 11.51 1.55 18.54
CA ILE A 297 10.47 1.14 19.49
C ILE A 297 9.82 2.42 20.03
N HIS A 298 8.52 2.60 19.75
CA HIS A 298 7.76 3.73 20.28
C HIS A 298 7.28 3.42 21.70
N LYS A 299 7.50 4.36 22.63
CA LYS A 299 7.19 4.15 24.06
C LYS A 299 5.70 4.19 24.36
N LYS A 300 4.95 5.03 23.64
CA LYS A 300 3.50 5.25 23.82
C LYS A 300 2.64 4.56 22.77
N HIS A 301 3.08 4.60 21.51
CA HIS A 301 2.40 3.95 20.40
C HIS A 301 2.77 2.48 20.35
N ARG A 302 1.77 1.60 20.15
CA ARG A 302 1.96 0.15 20.02
C ARG A 302 2.53 -0.23 18.64
N ARG A 303 3.71 0.28 18.34
CA ARG A 303 4.37 0.19 17.04
C ARG A 303 5.87 0.02 17.21
N ILE A 304 6.46 -0.79 16.34
CA ILE A 304 7.91 -0.93 16.19
C ILE A 304 8.23 -0.79 14.70
N ASP A 305 9.10 0.16 14.34
CA ASP A 305 9.54 0.36 12.96
C ASP A 305 10.89 -0.29 12.71
N PHE A 306 11.06 -0.86 11.53
CA PHE A 306 12.30 -1.45 11.05
C PHE A 306 12.73 -0.71 9.79
N VAL A 307 13.45 0.40 9.98
CA VAL A 307 14.02 1.16 8.87
C VAL A 307 15.26 0.41 8.38
N THR A 308 15.18 -0.18 7.20
CA THR A 308 16.17 -1.11 6.68
C THR A 308 16.84 -0.51 5.45
N GLU A 309 18.16 -0.42 5.51
CA GLU A 309 19.04 -0.03 4.41
C GLU A 309 19.83 -1.26 3.99
N VAL A 310 19.83 -1.59 2.70
CA VAL A 310 20.52 -2.76 2.15
C VAL A 310 21.32 -2.33 0.94
N ASP A 311 22.64 -2.58 0.96
CA ASP A 311 23.46 -2.58 -0.25
C ASP A 311 23.40 -3.99 -0.84
N TRP A 312 22.50 -4.17 -1.81
CA TRP A 312 22.08 -5.45 -2.35
C TRP A 312 22.86 -5.81 -3.60
N LYS A 313 23.64 -6.89 -3.51
CA LYS A 313 24.58 -7.39 -4.53
C LYS A 313 24.49 -8.90 -4.74
N GLU A 314 23.53 -9.56 -4.08
CA GLU A 314 23.27 -10.99 -4.32
C GLU A 314 22.56 -11.22 -5.66
N ARG A 315 22.61 -12.44 -6.15
CA ARG A 315 21.91 -12.91 -7.36
C ARG A 315 20.99 -14.05 -6.99
N HIS A 316 19.80 -14.13 -7.61
CA HIS A 316 18.84 -15.22 -7.40
C HIS A 316 18.62 -15.53 -5.93
N THR A 317 18.43 -14.47 -5.16
CA THR A 317 18.32 -14.53 -3.70
C THR A 317 17.09 -13.74 -3.26
N LEU A 318 16.39 -14.24 -2.26
CA LEU A 318 15.24 -13.61 -1.64
C LEU A 318 15.56 -13.30 -0.17
N LEU A 319 15.38 -12.04 0.22
CA LEU A 319 15.47 -11.55 1.60
C LEU A 319 14.06 -11.35 2.16
N ARG A 320 13.77 -11.92 3.34
CA ARG A 320 12.47 -11.82 4.02
C ARG A 320 12.61 -11.42 5.49
N ALA A 321 11.50 -11.02 6.08
CA ALA A 321 11.34 -10.91 7.53
C ALA A 321 10.14 -11.73 8.00
N GLU A 322 10.34 -12.52 9.05
CA GLU A 322 9.35 -13.43 9.63
C GLU A 322 8.93 -12.98 11.04
N PHE A 323 7.63 -13.13 11.30
CA PHE A 323 6.95 -12.73 12.53
C PHE A 323 6.04 -13.87 13.03
N PRO A 324 6.64 -14.95 13.57
CA PRO A 324 5.89 -16.06 14.15
C PRO A 324 5.23 -15.64 15.46
N THR A 325 3.90 -15.58 15.44
CA THR A 325 3.11 -15.12 16.59
C THR A 325 2.47 -16.28 17.35
N SER A 326 2.12 -16.04 18.60
CA SER A 326 1.29 -16.95 19.39
C SER A 326 -0.19 -16.95 18.97
N ILE A 327 -0.60 -16.07 18.04
CA ILE A 327 -1.99 -15.93 17.60
C ILE A 327 -2.37 -17.09 16.69
N ARG A 328 -3.48 -17.75 17.02
CA ARG A 328 -4.07 -18.82 16.20
C ARG A 328 -5.37 -18.34 15.58
N CYS A 329 -5.39 -18.24 14.26
CA CYS A 329 -6.56 -17.87 13.47
C CYS A 329 -6.56 -18.61 12.13
N ASP A 330 -7.75 -18.89 11.60
CA ASP A 330 -7.92 -19.60 10.31
C ASP A 330 -7.78 -18.67 9.09
N GLN A 331 -7.86 -17.35 9.32
CA GLN A 331 -7.79 -16.33 8.28
C GLN A 331 -7.01 -15.11 8.75
N ALA A 332 -6.20 -14.55 7.85
CA ALA A 332 -5.51 -13.28 8.00
C ALA A 332 -6.20 -12.18 7.17
N LEU A 333 -6.09 -10.95 7.64
CA LEU A 333 -6.61 -9.75 6.99
C LEU A 333 -5.53 -9.14 6.10
N PHE A 334 -5.88 -8.73 4.88
CA PHE A 334 -4.96 -8.07 3.96
C PHE A 334 -5.58 -6.78 3.43
N ASP A 335 -4.84 -5.68 3.50
CA ASP A 335 -5.26 -4.39 2.95
C ASP A 335 -5.35 -4.47 1.43
N VAL A 336 -6.46 -3.98 0.87
CA VAL A 336 -6.72 -3.86 -0.57
C VAL A 336 -7.31 -2.48 -0.86
N PRO A 337 -7.42 -2.06 -2.13
CA PRO A 337 -8.09 -0.80 -2.44
C PRO A 337 -9.49 -0.71 -1.79
N PHE A 338 -9.68 0.37 -1.01
CA PHE A 338 -10.92 0.71 -0.31
C PHE A 338 -11.41 -0.23 0.81
N GLY A 339 -10.60 -1.20 1.26
CA GLY A 339 -10.99 -2.08 2.36
C GLY A 339 -9.98 -3.17 2.62
N TYR A 340 -10.45 -4.33 3.07
CA TYR A 340 -9.62 -5.49 3.33
C TYR A 340 -10.29 -6.76 2.81
N ILE A 341 -9.48 -7.78 2.58
CA ILE A 341 -9.96 -9.14 2.30
C ILE A 341 -9.41 -10.12 3.34
N ARG A 342 -10.06 -11.28 3.43
CA ARG A 342 -9.62 -12.38 4.28
C ARG A 342 -9.00 -13.45 3.39
N ARG A 343 -7.83 -13.95 3.77
CA ARG A 343 -7.22 -15.13 3.15
C ARG A 343 -6.89 -16.15 4.22
N GLU A 344 -6.99 -17.41 3.85
CA GLU A 344 -6.76 -18.55 4.72
C GLU A 344 -5.30 -18.60 5.19
N THR A 345 -5.06 -19.03 6.42
CA THR A 345 -3.72 -19.21 7.00
C THR A 345 -3.25 -20.67 6.97
N HIS A 346 -4.04 -21.54 6.33
CA HIS A 346 -3.79 -22.98 6.16
C HIS A 346 -3.77 -23.36 4.69
N THR A 347 -3.37 -24.59 4.37
CA THR A 347 -3.04 -25.06 3.02
C THR A 347 -3.85 -26.30 2.60
N ASN A 348 -5.10 -26.39 3.04
CA ASN A 348 -5.96 -27.57 2.87
C ASN A 348 -6.36 -27.79 1.40
N THR A 349 -6.74 -26.72 0.70
CA THR A 349 -7.13 -26.77 -0.73
C THR A 349 -5.98 -26.39 -1.67
N SER A 350 -6.11 -26.67 -2.97
CA SER A 350 -5.11 -26.25 -3.96
C SER A 350 -4.98 -24.73 -4.05
N LEU A 351 -6.12 -24.03 -3.99
CA LEU A 351 -6.16 -22.57 -4.01
C LEU A 351 -5.48 -21.98 -2.77
N GLU A 352 -5.67 -22.59 -1.61
CA GLU A 352 -4.98 -22.20 -0.38
C GLU A 352 -3.47 -22.45 -0.45
N ARG A 353 -3.03 -23.61 -0.94
CA ARG A 353 -1.60 -23.87 -1.20
C ARG A 353 -0.97 -22.87 -2.16
N ALA A 354 -1.74 -22.42 -3.15
CA ALA A 354 -1.28 -21.42 -4.11
C ALA A 354 -1.05 -20.05 -3.46
N LYS A 355 -1.61 -19.75 -2.28
CA LYS A 355 -1.52 -18.45 -1.58
C LYS A 355 -0.38 -18.38 -0.56
N PHE A 356 0.77 -19.01 -0.83
CA PHE A 356 1.94 -18.93 0.05
C PHE A 356 2.61 -17.53 0.04
N GLU A 357 2.43 -16.78 -1.05
CA GLU A 357 2.85 -15.39 -1.22
C GLU A 357 1.69 -14.63 -1.90
N VAL A 358 1.22 -13.56 -1.27
CA VAL A 358 0.02 -12.83 -1.69
C VAL A 358 0.25 -11.31 -1.64
N PRO A 359 -0.43 -10.53 -2.50
CA PRO A 359 -0.29 -9.09 -2.49
C PRO A 359 -1.11 -8.48 -1.36
N ALA A 360 -0.52 -7.51 -0.66
CA ALA A 360 -1.24 -6.58 0.23
C ALA A 360 -0.81 -5.15 -0.07
N HIS A 361 -1.71 -4.20 0.15
CA HIS A 361 -1.49 -2.82 -0.26
C HIS A 361 -0.68 -2.03 0.78
N LYS A 362 -1.06 -2.06 2.06
CA LYS A 362 -0.31 -1.39 3.14
C LYS A 362 0.04 -2.31 4.31
N PHE A 363 -0.77 -3.33 4.58
CA PHE A 363 -0.55 -4.23 5.70
C PHE A 363 -1.19 -5.61 5.48
N ALA A 364 -0.68 -6.58 6.25
CA ALA A 364 -1.36 -7.83 6.58
C ALA A 364 -1.50 -7.93 8.10
N ALA A 365 -2.57 -8.58 8.60
CA ALA A 365 -2.81 -8.69 10.03
C ALA A 365 -3.38 -10.06 10.43
N LEU A 366 -2.95 -10.54 11.59
CA LEU A 366 -3.55 -11.65 12.31
C LEU A 366 -4.41 -11.10 13.42
N GLU A 367 -5.59 -11.69 13.59
CA GLU A 367 -6.57 -11.29 14.58
C GLU A 367 -6.92 -12.49 15.43
N ASP A 368 -6.96 -12.31 16.75
CA ASP A 368 -7.89 -13.05 17.57
C ASP A 368 -8.93 -12.10 18.16
N ARG A 369 -9.86 -12.63 18.96
CA ARG A 369 -11.00 -11.87 19.50
C ARG A 369 -10.61 -10.66 20.37
N SER A 370 -9.34 -10.47 20.69
CA SER A 370 -8.86 -9.49 21.66
C SER A 370 -7.73 -8.61 21.14
N ILE A 371 -7.05 -9.00 20.06
CA ILE A 371 -5.95 -8.21 19.49
C ILE A 371 -5.77 -8.43 18.00
N LEU A 372 -5.19 -7.42 17.39
CA LEU A 372 -4.63 -7.45 16.05
C LEU A 372 -3.13 -7.28 16.12
N PHE A 373 -2.42 -8.23 15.50
CA PHE A 373 -1.01 -8.12 15.19
C PHE A 373 -0.87 -7.87 13.69
N ALA A 374 -0.36 -6.72 13.30
CA ALA A 374 -0.23 -6.34 11.91
C ALA A 374 1.21 -6.06 11.51
N LEU A 375 1.53 -6.39 10.26
CA LEU A 375 2.77 -6.06 9.59
C LEU A 375 2.45 -5.09 8.45
N ALA A 376 2.87 -3.83 8.59
CA ALA A 376 2.68 -2.79 7.59
C ALA A 376 3.99 -2.47 6.86
N SER A 377 3.93 -1.96 5.64
CA SER A 377 5.11 -1.48 4.90
C SER A 377 4.81 -0.20 4.12
N ASP A 378 5.86 0.58 3.86
CA ASP A 378 5.85 1.77 3.01
C ASP A 378 6.10 1.48 1.53
N SER A 379 6.43 0.24 1.16
CA SER A 379 6.89 -0.06 -0.21
C SER A 379 6.92 -1.55 -0.58
N LYS A 380 6.61 -2.45 0.34
CA LYS A 380 6.61 -3.90 0.12
C LYS A 380 5.18 -4.42 0.01
N TYR A 381 4.95 -5.26 -0.99
CA TYR A 381 3.61 -5.74 -1.34
C TYR A 381 3.48 -7.26 -1.24
N GLY A 382 4.59 -8.00 -1.19
CA GLY A 382 4.60 -9.45 -1.04
C GLY A 382 4.53 -9.86 0.43
N TYR A 383 3.45 -10.52 0.82
CA TYR A 383 3.21 -10.98 2.19
C TYR A 383 2.90 -12.49 2.21
N GLY A 384 3.25 -13.14 3.31
CA GLY A 384 2.80 -14.49 3.65
C GLY A 384 2.04 -14.48 4.98
N ALA A 385 1.03 -15.34 5.10
CA ALA A 385 0.37 -15.61 6.37
C ALA A 385 0.10 -17.12 6.49
N HIS A 386 0.78 -17.81 7.40
CA HIS A 386 0.62 -19.25 7.57
C HIS A 386 0.75 -19.65 9.04
N ALA A 387 -0.22 -20.43 9.54
CA ALA A 387 -0.23 -21.00 10.88
C ALA A 387 0.03 -20.02 12.05
N GLY A 388 -0.37 -18.75 11.92
CA GLY A 388 -0.12 -17.72 12.95
C GLY A 388 1.20 -16.95 12.77
N GLU A 389 1.92 -17.18 11.69
CA GLU A 389 3.07 -16.38 11.27
C GLU A 389 2.68 -15.40 10.18
N LEU A 390 3.12 -14.15 10.29
CA LEU A 390 3.20 -13.21 9.18
C LEU A 390 4.63 -13.17 8.65
N SER A 391 4.78 -13.05 7.33
CA SER A 391 6.07 -12.76 6.71
C SER A 391 5.91 -11.71 5.60
N ILE A 392 7.01 -11.04 5.28
CA ILE A 392 7.08 -10.04 4.21
C ILE A 392 8.34 -10.25 3.38
N SER A 393 8.17 -10.20 2.06
CA SER A 393 9.27 -10.23 1.09
C SER A 393 9.89 -8.84 0.98
N LEU A 394 11.18 -8.73 1.30
CA LEU A 394 11.88 -7.44 1.37
C LEU A 394 12.59 -7.11 0.06
N LEU A 395 13.45 -8.00 -0.43
CA LEU A 395 14.20 -7.81 -1.67
C LEU A 395 14.39 -9.14 -2.38
N ARG A 396 14.47 -9.07 -3.71
CA ARG A 396 14.85 -10.17 -4.59
C ARG A 396 15.93 -9.73 -5.56
N SER A 397 16.55 -10.66 -6.26
CA SER A 397 17.51 -10.36 -7.33
C SER A 397 17.36 -11.29 -8.53
N PRO A 398 16.23 -11.24 -9.25
CA PRO A 398 16.11 -11.93 -10.53
C PRO A 398 17.14 -11.36 -11.51
N SER A 399 17.45 -12.11 -12.57
CA SER A 399 18.40 -11.70 -13.62
C SER A 399 17.78 -11.64 -15.02
N ALA A 400 16.50 -11.97 -15.16
CA ALA A 400 15.74 -11.80 -16.39
C ALA A 400 14.36 -11.22 -16.10
N PRO A 401 13.88 -10.24 -16.90
CA PRO A 401 14.45 -9.75 -18.16
C PRO A 401 15.48 -8.61 -17.98
N ASP A 402 15.72 -8.18 -16.74
CA ASP A 402 16.71 -7.19 -16.34
C ASP A 402 17.83 -7.88 -15.55
N SER A 403 19.05 -7.87 -16.10
CA SER A 403 20.21 -8.53 -15.48
C SER A 403 20.70 -7.81 -14.22
N GLU A 404 20.30 -6.56 -14.01
CA GLU A 404 20.71 -5.72 -12.89
C GLU A 404 19.55 -5.41 -11.95
N ALA A 405 18.44 -6.17 -12.05
CA ALA A 405 17.25 -5.97 -11.24
C ALA A 405 17.58 -5.91 -9.75
N ASP A 406 17.13 -4.83 -9.11
CA ASP A 406 17.31 -4.54 -7.69
C ASP A 406 18.76 -4.50 -7.18
N LEU A 407 19.78 -4.45 -8.04
CA LEU A 407 21.14 -4.20 -7.55
C LEU A 407 21.30 -2.78 -6.99
N GLY A 408 22.14 -2.68 -5.97
CA GLY A 408 22.54 -1.43 -5.32
C GLY A 408 21.78 -1.15 -4.02
N VAL A 409 21.72 0.14 -3.66
CA VAL A 409 21.23 0.55 -2.34
C VAL A 409 19.71 0.70 -2.33
N HIS A 410 19.06 0.12 -1.33
CA HIS A 410 17.64 0.25 -1.04
C HIS A 410 17.41 0.75 0.38
N THR A 411 16.37 1.56 0.56
CA THR A 411 15.87 1.94 1.88
C THR A 411 14.37 1.75 1.92
N PHE A 412 13.88 1.06 2.93
CA PHE A 412 12.46 0.82 3.12
C PHE A 412 12.12 0.61 4.59
N THR A 413 10.85 0.78 4.91
CA THR A 413 10.34 0.60 6.26
C THR A 413 9.23 -0.44 6.26
N TYR A 414 9.30 -1.34 7.22
CA TYR A 414 8.16 -2.12 7.65
C TYR A 414 7.97 -1.96 9.15
N SER A 415 6.75 -2.18 9.61
CA SER A 415 6.35 -1.88 10.97
C SER A 415 5.52 -3.02 11.53
N LEU A 416 5.86 -3.46 12.73
CA LEU A 416 5.00 -4.26 13.57
C LEU A 416 4.04 -3.32 14.30
N ILE A 417 2.75 -3.60 14.21
CA ILE A 417 1.67 -2.82 14.86
C ILE A 417 0.84 -3.77 15.72
N VAL A 418 0.58 -3.37 16.96
CA VAL A 418 -0.33 -4.10 17.87
C VAL A 418 -1.55 -3.22 18.16
N GLY A 419 -2.71 -3.61 17.64
CA GLY A 419 -3.97 -2.88 17.75
C GLY A 419 -5.03 -3.66 18.53
N ASN A 420 -6.03 -2.96 19.05
CA ASN A 420 -7.24 -3.59 19.61
C ASN A 420 -8.33 -3.79 18.54
N ASP A 421 -8.26 -3.00 17.47
CA ASP A 421 -9.18 -3.03 16.34
C ASP A 421 -8.44 -2.65 15.05
N LEU A 422 -9.10 -2.86 13.91
CA LEU A 422 -8.54 -2.60 12.60
C LEU A 422 -8.34 -1.09 12.34
N GLY A 423 -9.08 -0.23 13.03
CA GLY A 423 -8.93 1.22 12.94
C GLY A 423 -7.54 1.67 13.37
N CYS A 424 -7.05 1.15 14.50
CA CYS A 424 -5.70 1.41 14.97
C CYS A 424 -4.63 0.99 13.94
N VAL A 425 -4.83 -0.15 13.27
CA VAL A 425 -3.93 -0.64 12.21
C VAL A 425 -3.96 0.31 11.01
N TYR A 426 -5.15 0.71 10.55
CA TYR A 426 -5.31 1.65 9.43
C TYR A 426 -4.70 3.02 9.70
N GLU A 427 -4.90 3.58 10.89
CA GLU A 427 -4.32 4.86 11.32
C GLU A 427 -2.80 4.83 11.22
N GLN A 428 -2.18 3.80 11.79
CA GLN A 428 -0.72 3.67 11.81
C GLN A 428 -0.13 3.30 10.44
N ALA A 429 -0.75 2.36 9.71
CA ALA A 429 -0.30 1.95 8.38
C ALA A 429 -0.48 3.09 7.35
N SER A 430 -1.57 3.87 7.45
CA SER A 430 -1.78 5.05 6.61
C SER A 430 -0.77 6.14 6.94
N GLY A 431 -0.48 6.40 8.21
CA GLY A 431 0.55 7.35 8.61
C GLY A 431 1.97 6.96 8.19
N LEU A 432 2.27 5.66 8.10
CA LEU A 432 3.53 5.17 7.53
C LEU A 432 3.65 5.48 6.03
N ASN A 433 2.57 5.27 5.27
CA ASN A 433 2.58 5.39 3.81
C ASN A 433 2.37 6.84 3.34
N ASN A 434 1.63 7.64 4.11
CA ASN A 434 1.28 9.02 3.82
C ASN A 434 1.64 9.88 5.04
N PRO A 435 2.93 10.23 5.20
CA PRO A 435 3.36 11.14 6.26
C PRO A 435 2.68 12.52 6.09
N PRO A 436 2.54 13.29 7.17
CA PRO A 436 1.89 14.59 7.09
C PRO A 436 2.69 15.56 6.22
N LEU A 437 2.00 16.41 5.47
CA LEU A 437 2.64 17.46 4.68
C LEU A 437 3.04 18.64 5.55
N ALA A 438 4.29 19.10 5.40
CA ALA A 438 4.74 20.34 6.00
C ALA A 438 4.14 21.53 5.23
N VAL A 439 3.41 22.40 5.90
CA VAL A 439 2.68 23.52 5.30
C VAL A 439 2.87 24.84 6.07
N LYS A 440 2.80 25.97 5.37
CA LYS A 440 3.09 27.31 5.90
C LYS A 440 2.10 27.81 6.95
N GLU A 441 0.88 27.32 6.92
CA GLU A 441 -0.22 27.81 7.74
C GLU A 441 -1.18 26.68 8.13
N ARG A 442 -2.08 26.99 9.07
CA ARG A 442 -3.13 26.06 9.49
C ARG A 442 -4.33 26.15 8.56
N PHE A 443 -4.94 25.01 8.27
CA PHE A 443 -6.16 24.89 7.49
C PHE A 443 -7.24 24.16 8.28
N GLU A 444 -8.50 24.51 8.05
CA GLU A 444 -9.64 23.75 8.54
C GLU A 444 -9.95 22.59 7.57
N PRO A 445 -10.33 21.40 8.07
CA PRO A 445 -10.78 20.31 7.22
C PRO A 445 -11.98 20.72 6.34
N LEU A 446 -11.91 20.45 5.04
CA LEU A 446 -12.99 20.79 4.10
C LEU A 446 -14.27 19.97 4.36
N VAL A 447 -14.09 18.71 4.73
CA VAL A 447 -15.15 17.76 5.05
C VAL A 447 -14.71 16.88 6.22
N LYS A 448 -15.65 16.51 7.07
CA LYS A 448 -15.48 15.49 8.10
C LYS A 448 -16.61 14.48 8.01
N VAL A 449 -16.31 13.25 8.40
CA VAL A 449 -17.27 12.19 8.61
C VAL A 449 -17.22 11.77 10.08
N GLU A 450 -18.39 11.67 10.72
CA GLU A 450 -18.48 11.48 12.18
C GLU A 450 -18.30 10.02 12.59
N GLU A 451 -18.80 9.08 11.78
CA GLU A 451 -18.81 7.66 12.11
C GLU A 451 -17.52 6.97 11.68
N LYS A 452 -16.94 6.16 12.58
CA LYS A 452 -15.63 5.51 12.40
C LYS A 452 -15.55 4.54 11.22
N GLN A 453 -16.69 4.00 10.77
CA GLN A 453 -16.70 3.06 9.65
C GLN A 453 -16.55 3.67 8.26
N PHE A 454 -16.56 5.01 8.19
CA PHE A 454 -16.34 5.73 6.97
C PHE A 454 -15.02 6.48 7.04
N ALA A 455 -14.36 6.59 5.90
CA ALA A 455 -13.17 7.42 5.74
C ALA A 455 -13.34 8.29 4.49
N VAL A 456 -12.98 9.56 4.60
CA VAL A 456 -12.82 10.43 3.43
C VAL A 456 -11.56 9.99 2.71
N GLU A 457 -11.72 9.43 1.53
CA GLU A 457 -10.63 8.85 0.77
C GLU A 457 -9.90 9.90 -0.06
N THR A 458 -10.63 10.80 -0.71
CA THR A 458 -10.01 11.93 -1.43
C THR A 458 -10.95 13.12 -1.46
N VAL A 459 -10.34 14.31 -1.50
CA VAL A 459 -11.01 15.56 -1.84
C VAL A 459 -10.17 16.23 -2.91
N LYS A 460 -10.75 16.44 -4.08
CA LYS A 460 -10.09 17.09 -5.20
C LYS A 460 -11.01 18.08 -5.89
N ILE A 461 -10.46 18.98 -6.70
CA ILE A 461 -11.24 19.82 -7.62
C ILE A 461 -11.78 18.93 -8.74
N SER A 462 -13.02 19.13 -9.17
CA SER A 462 -13.60 18.40 -10.31
C SER A 462 -12.79 18.60 -11.60
N GLU A 463 -12.86 17.65 -12.53
CA GLU A 463 -12.17 17.72 -13.82
C GLU A 463 -12.56 18.98 -14.60
N ASP A 464 -13.84 19.36 -14.58
CA ASP A 464 -14.34 20.60 -15.19
C ASP A 464 -13.94 21.88 -14.44
N GLY A 465 -13.36 21.76 -13.23
CA GLY A 465 -12.85 22.87 -12.44
C GLY A 465 -13.88 23.72 -11.72
N GLN A 466 -15.13 23.27 -11.62
CA GLN A 466 -16.23 24.08 -11.07
C GLN A 466 -16.59 23.74 -9.62
N ASP A 467 -16.37 22.49 -9.21
CA ASP A 467 -16.82 21.95 -7.92
C ASP A 467 -15.65 21.27 -7.19
N LEU A 468 -15.90 20.85 -5.95
CA LEU A 468 -15.11 19.80 -5.32
C LEU A 468 -15.76 18.43 -5.51
N VAL A 469 -14.91 17.42 -5.62
CA VAL A 469 -15.22 16.01 -5.60
C VAL A 469 -14.74 15.43 -4.28
N ILE A 470 -15.63 14.75 -3.55
CA ILE A 470 -15.34 14.09 -2.29
C ILE A 470 -15.65 12.61 -2.47
N ARG A 471 -14.67 11.73 -2.28
CA ARG A 471 -14.91 10.28 -2.24
C ARG A 471 -14.86 9.80 -0.80
N ILE A 472 -15.85 9.01 -0.43
CA ILE A 472 -15.96 8.40 0.90
C ILE A 472 -16.08 6.90 0.69
N ARG A 473 -15.37 6.14 1.51
CA ARG A 473 -15.48 4.69 1.54
C ARG A 473 -16.01 4.22 2.88
N GLU A 474 -16.87 3.21 2.85
CA GLU A 474 -17.08 2.32 4.00
C GLU A 474 -16.00 1.25 3.96
N TRP A 475 -15.27 1.06 5.06
CA TRP A 475 -14.06 0.22 5.06
C TRP A 475 -14.07 -0.92 6.09
N LEU A 476 -15.06 -0.99 6.98
CA LEU A 476 -15.19 -2.07 7.96
C LEU A 476 -16.04 -3.26 7.48
N GLY A 477 -16.89 -3.05 6.47
CA GLY A 477 -17.79 -4.07 5.94
C GLY A 477 -19.15 -4.12 6.65
N ILE A 478 -19.54 -3.08 7.38
CA ILE A 478 -20.80 -3.05 8.15
C ILE A 478 -21.91 -2.18 7.52
N GLY A 479 -21.56 -1.30 6.58
CA GLY A 479 -22.50 -0.34 6.00
C GLY A 479 -23.04 0.68 7.01
N GLY A 480 -24.06 1.42 6.60
CA GLY A 480 -24.78 2.38 7.46
C GLY A 480 -24.86 3.78 6.88
N LYS A 481 -25.28 4.74 7.71
CA LYS A 481 -25.46 6.13 7.32
C LYS A 481 -24.27 6.98 7.78
N ALA A 482 -23.64 7.69 6.85
CA ALA A 482 -22.59 8.66 7.13
C ALA A 482 -23.18 10.06 7.37
N THR A 483 -22.69 10.74 8.40
CA THR A 483 -22.99 12.14 8.70
C THR A 483 -21.80 12.98 8.28
N LEU A 484 -22.04 13.90 7.34
CA LEU A 484 -20.99 14.76 6.76
C LEU A 484 -21.16 16.19 7.26
N SER A 485 -20.07 16.75 7.79
CA SER A 485 -19.94 18.18 8.11
C SER A 485 -18.92 18.81 7.17
N PHE A 486 -19.16 20.07 6.78
CA PHE A 486 -18.37 20.78 5.78
C PHE A 486 -17.91 22.13 6.33
N CYS A 487 -16.77 22.63 5.86
CA CYS A 487 -16.33 23.98 6.20
C CYS A 487 -17.25 25.05 5.60
N ALA A 488 -17.11 26.29 6.08
CA ALA A 488 -17.96 27.41 5.66
C ALA A 488 -17.85 27.77 4.17
N HIS A 489 -16.76 27.37 3.50
CA HIS A 489 -16.53 27.61 2.08
C HIS A 489 -17.35 26.68 1.16
N LEU A 490 -18.02 25.65 1.68
CA LEU A 490 -18.78 24.69 0.87
C LEU A 490 -20.29 24.87 1.06
N ASP A 491 -21.05 24.69 -0.01
CA ASP A 491 -22.52 24.69 0.05
C ASP A 491 -23.04 23.26 0.27
N ALA A 492 -23.30 22.92 1.53
CA ALA A 492 -23.84 21.62 1.92
C ALA A 492 -25.17 21.25 1.24
N HIS A 493 -25.96 22.24 0.77
CA HIS A 493 -27.22 22.00 0.05
C HIS A 493 -26.99 21.59 -1.41
N SER A 494 -25.80 21.82 -1.94
CA SER A 494 -25.43 21.49 -3.32
C SER A 494 -24.86 20.09 -3.51
N LEU A 495 -24.73 19.30 -2.43
CA LEU A 495 -24.12 17.98 -2.45
C LEU A 495 -24.92 17.02 -3.34
N LYS A 496 -24.27 16.47 -4.37
CA LYS A 496 -24.86 15.53 -5.34
C LYS A 496 -24.07 14.24 -5.41
N LEU A 497 -24.76 13.11 -5.62
CA LEU A 497 -24.12 11.83 -5.83
C LEU A 497 -23.62 11.74 -7.28
N ALA A 498 -22.37 11.33 -7.45
CA ALA A 498 -21.72 11.15 -8.73
C ALA A 498 -21.11 9.74 -8.85
N ASN A 499 -20.83 9.31 -10.08
CA ASN A 499 -20.02 8.12 -10.32
C ASN A 499 -18.52 8.42 -10.16
N MET A 500 -17.65 7.43 -10.40
CA MET A 500 -16.19 7.58 -10.29
C MET A 500 -15.60 8.50 -11.37
N LEU A 501 -16.34 8.79 -12.45
CA LEU A 501 -15.99 9.76 -13.49
C LEU A 501 -16.55 11.16 -13.19
N GLU A 502 -17.11 11.38 -11.99
CA GLU A 502 -17.63 12.68 -11.53
C GLU A 502 -18.92 13.13 -12.25
N GLU A 503 -19.58 12.22 -12.96
CA GLU A 503 -20.88 12.47 -13.58
C GLU A 503 -21.97 12.32 -12.52
N VAL A 504 -22.84 13.32 -12.40
CA VAL A 504 -23.93 13.31 -11.41
C VAL A 504 -24.97 12.25 -11.79
N ILE A 505 -25.19 11.28 -10.89
CA ILE A 505 -26.15 10.18 -11.08
C ILE A 505 -27.42 10.34 -10.24
N ALA A 506 -27.40 11.15 -9.19
CA ALA A 506 -28.58 11.46 -8.39
C ALA A 506 -28.48 12.85 -7.73
N GLN A 507 -29.62 13.56 -7.69
CA GLN A 507 -29.75 14.87 -7.04
C GLN A 507 -29.98 14.75 -5.52
N GLU A 508 -30.50 13.61 -5.04
CA GLU A 508 -30.84 13.42 -3.62
C GLU A 508 -29.74 12.71 -2.82
N LYS A 509 -29.49 13.26 -1.63
CA LYS A 509 -28.55 12.78 -0.62
C LYS A 509 -29.18 11.63 0.18
N LYS A 510 -28.70 10.42 -0.03
CA LYS A 510 -28.67 9.42 1.04
C LYS A 510 -27.24 8.93 1.13
N CYS A 511 -26.47 9.51 2.06
CA CYS A 511 -25.15 9.03 2.47
C CYS A 511 -25.29 7.69 3.22
N LEU A 512 -25.96 6.74 2.58
CA LEU A 512 -26.23 5.40 3.07
C LEU A 512 -25.35 4.47 2.24
N PHE A 513 -24.44 3.80 2.92
CA PHE A 513 -23.43 2.95 2.33
C PHE A 513 -23.77 1.49 2.59
N ARG A 514 -23.57 0.66 1.57
CA ARG A 514 -23.45 -0.78 1.71
C ARG A 514 -22.04 -1.14 2.24
N PRO A 515 -21.85 -2.35 2.79
CA PRO A 515 -20.53 -2.88 3.11
C PRO A 515 -19.53 -2.70 1.95
N PHE A 516 -18.38 -2.11 2.25
CA PHE A 516 -17.29 -1.81 1.30
C PHE A 516 -17.68 -0.90 0.12
N GLU A 517 -18.76 -0.15 0.23
CA GLU A 517 -19.17 0.78 -0.82
C GLU A 517 -18.32 2.05 -0.82
N VAL A 518 -17.96 2.49 -2.02
CA VAL A 518 -17.35 3.81 -2.26
C VAL A 518 -18.39 4.69 -2.93
N GLN A 519 -18.62 5.87 -2.38
CA GLN A 519 -19.51 6.86 -2.97
C GLN A 519 -18.74 8.14 -3.27
N THR A 520 -18.98 8.68 -4.46
CA THR A 520 -18.38 9.93 -4.92
C THR A 520 -19.44 11.01 -4.88
N TYR A 521 -19.08 12.18 -4.36
CA TYR A 521 -19.96 13.32 -4.25
C TYR A 521 -19.35 14.54 -4.94
N ARG A 522 -20.22 15.35 -5.55
CA ARG A 522 -19.87 16.70 -6.00
C ARG A 522 -20.51 17.74 -5.10
N ILE A 523 -19.76 18.78 -4.76
CA ILE A 523 -20.21 19.88 -3.91
C ILE A 523 -19.68 21.21 -4.43
N LYS A 524 -20.54 22.23 -4.48
CA LYS A 524 -20.17 23.58 -4.92
C LYS A 524 -19.35 24.29 -3.85
N VAL A 525 -18.34 25.02 -4.32
CA VAL A 525 -17.65 26.04 -3.53
C VAL A 525 -18.53 27.30 -3.49
N ARG A 526 -18.70 27.89 -2.31
CA ARG A 526 -19.44 29.15 -2.16
C ARG A 526 -18.62 30.27 -2.79
N THR A 527 -19.26 31.02 -3.67
CA THR A 527 -18.72 32.31 -4.10
C THR A 527 -18.93 33.27 -2.92
N LEU A 528 -17.87 33.57 -2.17
CA LEU A 528 -17.93 34.66 -1.19
C LEU A 528 -18.08 35.96 -1.97
N SER A 529 -19.30 36.51 -2.03
CA SER A 529 -19.49 37.92 -2.39
C SER A 529 -18.71 38.75 -1.37
N GLN A 530 -17.75 39.54 -1.86
CA GLN A 530 -16.92 40.46 -1.06
C GLN A 530 -17.73 41.36 -0.14
#